data_AF-A0A3P9NLI3-F1
#
_entry.id   AF-A0A3P9NLI3-F1
#
_cell.length_a   1.000
_cell.length_b   1.000
_cell.length_c   1.000
_cell.angle_alpha   90.00
_cell.angle_beta   90.00
_cell.angle_gamma   90.00
#
_symmetry.space_group_name_H-M   'P 1'
#
loop_
_entity.id
_entity.type
_entity.pdbx_description
1 polymer ?
#
loop_
_entity_poly.entity_id
_entity_poly.type
_entity_poly.pdbx_seq_one_letter_code
_entity_poly.pdbx_strand_id
1 'polypeptide(L)'
;MGVQVMFVVLFMFLATAESQKGGVSFWRNKVTLSCPENGTWTNKMEKATLGAATTYEFIFKGQAQYYCEYESEGEKFKYSFFVKGKACENCFEVDGFLFMLVILVDVIGTAVVMRIIYVCTKRKHPNVPIQPPRARRTRPQGDQSSAYESLNTNTQATETYSAVVHRTG
;
A
#
# COMPACT_ATOMS: atom_id res chain seq x y z
N MET A 1 2.32 -27.83 -9.25
CA MET A 1 2.46 -27.64 -7.78
C MET A 1 2.36 -26.18 -7.34
N GLY A 2 2.93 -25.19 -8.05
CA GLY A 2 2.91 -23.79 -7.58
C GLY A 2 1.54 -23.09 -7.58
N VAL A 3 0.65 -23.42 -8.51
CA VAL A 3 -0.68 -22.79 -8.64
C VAL A 3 -1.59 -23.18 -7.47
N GLN A 4 -1.59 -24.45 -7.05
CA GLN A 4 -2.34 -24.92 -5.89
C GLN A 4 -1.88 -24.26 -4.58
N VAL A 5 -0.57 -24.05 -4.40
CA VAL A 5 -0.02 -23.40 -3.20
C VAL A 5 -0.45 -21.92 -3.12
N MET A 6 -0.45 -21.20 -4.25
CA MET A 6 -0.94 -19.81 -4.29
C MET A 6 -2.43 -19.70 -3.95
N PHE A 7 -3.27 -20.62 -4.44
CA PHE A 7 -4.69 -20.63 -4.10
C PHE A 7 -4.93 -20.94 -2.61
N VAL A 8 -4.19 -21.89 -2.03
CA VAL A 8 -4.32 -22.22 -0.59
C VAL A 8 -3.93 -21.03 0.30
N VAL A 9 -2.86 -20.31 -0.05
CA VAL A 9 -2.46 -19.10 0.67
C VAL A 9 -3.52 -18.00 0.53
N LEU A 10 -4.09 -17.80 -0.66
CA LEU A 10 -5.16 -16.82 -0.90
C LEU A 10 -6.44 -17.15 -0.11
N PHE A 11 -6.83 -18.43 -0.01
CA PHE A 11 -8.01 -18.86 0.74
C PHE A 11 -7.83 -18.78 2.26
N MET A 12 -6.62 -18.97 2.78
CA MET A 12 -6.32 -18.79 4.21
C MET A 12 -6.53 -17.34 4.67
N PHE A 13 -6.31 -16.34 3.81
CA PHE A 13 -6.57 -14.94 4.14
C PHE A 13 -8.06 -14.55 4.11
N LEU A 14 -8.92 -15.35 3.47
CA LEU A 14 -10.36 -15.08 3.33
C LEU A 14 -11.19 -15.67 4.48
N ALA A 15 -10.59 -16.49 5.34
CA ALA A 15 -11.26 -17.03 6.52
C ALA A 15 -11.39 -15.94 7.60
N THR A 16 -12.33 -15.02 7.39
CA THR A 16 -12.76 -14.07 8.42
C THR A 16 -13.46 -14.85 9.53
N ALA A 17 -12.81 -14.94 10.69
CA ALA A 17 -13.44 -15.47 11.89
C ALA A 17 -14.61 -14.56 12.27
N GLU A 18 -15.83 -15.11 12.40
CA GLU A 18 -16.96 -14.38 12.94
C GLU A 18 -16.61 -13.96 14.39
N SER A 19 -16.53 -12.65 14.60
CA SER A 19 -16.28 -12.09 15.91
C SER A 19 -17.51 -12.26 16.81
N GLN A 20 -17.24 -12.48 18.10
CA GLN A 20 -18.21 -12.62 19.18
C GLN A 20 -19.30 -11.53 19.10
N LYS A 21 -20.58 -11.88 19.36
CA LYS A 21 -21.76 -11.02 19.13
C LYS A 21 -21.70 -9.61 19.77
N GLY A 22 -20.87 -9.41 20.79
CA GLY A 22 -20.58 -8.11 21.39
C GLY A 22 -19.14 -7.69 21.17
N GLY A 23 -18.89 -6.39 21.06
CA GLY A 23 -17.56 -5.89 20.73
C GLY A 23 -17.40 -4.39 20.84
N VAL A 24 -16.17 -3.94 20.56
CA VAL A 24 -15.81 -2.52 20.49
C VAL A 24 -15.15 -2.29 19.15
N SER A 25 -15.64 -1.30 18.40
CA SER A 25 -14.97 -0.82 17.20
C SER A 25 -14.50 0.61 17.39
N PHE A 26 -13.32 0.88 16.84
CA PHE A 26 -12.67 2.19 16.90
C PHE A 26 -12.62 2.75 15.49
N TRP A 27 -13.07 3.99 15.33
CA TRP A 27 -12.89 4.73 14.10
C TRP A 27 -12.43 6.14 14.41
N ARG A 28 -11.12 6.38 14.25
CA ARG A 28 -10.46 7.66 14.57
C ARG A 28 -10.68 8.05 16.04
N ASN A 29 -11.53 9.06 16.29
CA ASN A 29 -11.92 9.51 17.62
C ASN A 29 -13.31 9.04 18.05
N LYS A 30 -14.01 8.27 17.22
CA LYS A 30 -15.30 7.67 17.55
C LYS A 30 -15.12 6.24 18.00
N VAL A 31 -15.82 5.88 19.06
CA VAL A 31 -15.90 4.52 19.55
C VAL A 31 -17.35 4.07 19.47
N THR A 32 -17.55 2.89 18.90
CA THR A 32 -18.86 2.23 18.82
C THR A 32 -18.80 0.97 19.67
N LEU A 33 -19.66 0.92 20.69
CA LEU A 33 -19.85 -0.26 21.53
C LEU A 33 -21.04 -1.05 21.00
N SER A 34 -20.88 -2.36 20.88
CA SER A 34 -21.94 -3.26 20.42
C SER A 34 -22.31 -4.21 21.54
N CYS A 35 -23.55 -4.11 22.03
CA CYS A 35 -24.12 -5.04 22.98
C CYS A 35 -24.48 -6.35 22.25
N PRO A 36 -24.32 -7.53 22.87
CA PRO A 36 -24.68 -8.81 22.25
C PRO A 36 -26.14 -8.88 21.77
N GLU A 37 -27.04 -8.19 22.48
CA GLU A 37 -28.45 -8.05 22.16
C GLU A 37 -28.95 -6.64 22.46
N ASN A 38 -30.21 -6.34 22.13
CA ASN A 38 -30.83 -5.07 22.50
C ASN A 38 -30.85 -4.91 24.02
N GLY A 39 -30.13 -3.91 24.52
CA GLY A 39 -29.97 -3.69 25.95
C GLY A 39 -30.01 -2.22 26.33
N THR A 40 -30.19 -1.96 27.61
CA THR A 40 -30.19 -0.60 28.17
C THR A 40 -28.77 -0.19 28.51
N TRP A 41 -28.31 0.93 27.95
CA TRP A 41 -26.97 1.46 28.14
C TRP A 41 -26.87 2.37 29.36
N THR A 42 -25.77 2.22 30.10
CA THR A 42 -25.44 3.09 31.23
C THR A 42 -23.96 3.49 31.18
N ASN A 43 -23.70 4.78 31.35
CA ASN A 43 -22.36 5.32 31.58
C ASN A 43 -21.99 5.14 33.07
N LYS A 44 -20.97 4.35 33.39
CA LYS A 44 -20.54 4.14 34.78
C LYS A 44 -19.89 5.39 35.39
N MET A 45 -19.24 6.20 34.58
CA MET A 45 -18.51 7.39 35.05
C MET A 45 -19.48 8.51 35.42
N GLU A 46 -20.53 8.69 34.62
CA GLU A 46 -21.54 9.75 34.81
C GLU A 46 -22.79 9.25 35.56
N LYS A 47 -22.89 7.93 35.81
CA LYS A 47 -24.07 7.26 36.39
C LYS A 47 -25.37 7.60 35.65
N ALA A 48 -25.28 7.80 34.33
CA ALA A 48 -26.39 8.21 33.48
C ALA A 48 -26.88 7.04 32.61
N THR A 49 -28.20 6.86 32.56
CA THR A 49 -28.86 5.92 31.64
C THR A 49 -29.09 6.62 30.29
N LEU A 50 -28.65 5.99 29.21
CA LEU A 50 -28.61 6.59 27.87
C LEU A 50 -29.77 6.14 26.97
N GLY A 51 -30.38 4.99 27.30
CA GLY A 51 -31.50 4.41 26.54
C GLY A 51 -31.22 2.99 26.08
N ALA A 52 -32.21 2.37 25.44
CA ALA A 52 -32.11 1.02 24.89
C ALA A 52 -31.67 1.05 23.43
N ALA A 53 -30.59 0.36 23.10
CA ALA A 53 -30.07 0.23 21.73
C ALA A 53 -29.15 -0.99 21.63
N THR A 54 -28.96 -1.52 20.43
CA THR A 54 -27.91 -2.54 20.15
C THR A 54 -26.52 -1.94 20.23
N THR A 55 -26.35 -0.73 19.70
CA THR A 55 -25.06 -0.05 19.62
C THR A 55 -25.10 1.32 20.28
N TYR A 56 -23.94 1.76 20.79
CA TYR A 56 -23.78 3.08 21.37
C TYR A 56 -22.49 3.73 20.85
N GLU A 57 -22.64 4.91 20.26
CA GLU A 57 -21.54 5.68 19.67
C GLU A 57 -21.24 6.93 20.48
N PHE A 58 -19.96 7.19 20.72
CA PHE A 58 -19.52 8.41 21.39
C PHE A 58 -18.12 8.84 20.95
N ILE A 59 -17.79 10.11 21.22
CA ILE A 59 -16.46 10.66 20.98
C ILE A 59 -15.55 10.26 22.15
N PHE A 60 -14.47 9.53 21.85
CA PHE A 60 -13.57 8.98 22.84
C PHE A 60 -12.59 10.01 23.37
N LYS A 61 -12.64 10.24 24.69
CA LYS A 61 -11.77 11.19 25.42
C LYS A 61 -10.68 10.50 26.26
N GLY A 62 -10.26 9.29 25.86
CA GLY A 62 -9.12 8.57 26.42
C GLY A 62 -9.46 7.45 27.40
N GLN A 63 -10.55 7.58 28.15
CA GLN A 63 -11.07 6.50 28.98
C GLN A 63 -12.61 6.52 28.99
N ALA A 64 -13.21 5.34 28.92
CA ALA A 64 -14.65 5.16 28.94
C ALA A 64 -15.03 3.88 29.68
N GLN A 65 -16.11 3.95 30.47
CA GLN A 65 -16.68 2.81 31.15
C GLN A 65 -18.19 2.77 30.95
N TYR A 66 -18.65 1.75 30.26
CA TYR A 66 -20.06 1.55 29.96
C TYR A 66 -20.48 0.13 30.35
N TYR A 67 -21.78 -0.07 30.49
CA TYR A 67 -22.35 -1.41 30.44
C TYR A 67 -23.69 -1.38 29.73
N CYS A 68 -24.06 -2.51 29.13
CA CYS A 68 -25.41 -2.75 28.68
C CYS A 68 -26.01 -3.90 29.50
N GLU A 69 -27.29 -3.77 29.84
CA GLU A 69 -28.10 -4.83 30.43
C GLU A 69 -29.11 -5.31 29.39
N TYR A 70 -29.07 -6.60 29.06
CA TYR A 70 -29.93 -7.23 28.06
C TYR A 70 -30.55 -8.51 28.63
N GLU A 71 -31.63 -8.97 28.03
CA GLU A 71 -32.35 -10.17 28.46
C GLU A 71 -32.27 -11.23 27.36
N SER A 72 -31.70 -12.38 27.68
CA SER A 72 -31.58 -13.52 26.78
C SER A 72 -32.17 -14.75 27.47
N GLU A 73 -33.05 -15.48 26.80
CA GLU A 73 -33.67 -16.71 27.33
C GLU A 73 -34.36 -16.53 28.72
N GLY A 74 -34.83 -15.31 29.04
CA GLY A 74 -35.50 -14.99 30.31
C GLY A 74 -34.55 -14.65 31.46
N GLU A 75 -33.24 -14.61 31.21
CA GLU A 75 -32.23 -14.17 32.18
C GLU A 75 -31.66 -12.80 31.82
N LYS A 76 -31.45 -11.96 32.83
CA LYS A 76 -30.86 -10.63 32.65
C LYS A 76 -29.34 -10.70 32.74
N PHE A 77 -28.67 -10.38 31.63
CA PHE A 77 -27.23 -10.34 31.53
C PHE A 77 -26.71 -8.91 31.57
N LYS A 78 -25.52 -8.75 32.14
CA LYS A 78 -24.81 -7.48 32.21
C LYS A 78 -23.46 -7.60 31.50
N TYR A 79 -23.30 -6.86 30.41
CA TYR A 79 -22.05 -6.81 29.66
C TYR A 79 -21.33 -5.48 29.91
N SER A 80 -20.12 -5.54 30.49
CA SER A 80 -19.36 -4.34 30.85
C SER A 80 -18.24 -4.08 29.86
N PHE A 81 -18.09 -2.82 29.47
CA PHE A 81 -17.01 -2.33 28.61
C PHE A 81 -16.08 -1.44 29.43
N PHE A 82 -14.78 -1.72 29.35
CA PHE A 82 -13.72 -0.84 29.83
C PHE A 82 -12.80 -0.54 28.66
N VAL A 83 -12.79 0.71 28.22
CA VAL A 83 -12.00 1.16 27.08
C VAL A 83 -11.04 2.24 27.54
N LYS A 84 -9.74 2.04 27.30
CA LYS A 84 -8.68 2.98 27.64
C LYS A 84 -7.67 3.05 26.51
N GLY A 85 -7.30 4.25 26.11
CA GLY A 85 -6.37 4.45 24.99
C GLY A 85 -6.15 5.92 24.66
N LYS A 86 -5.49 6.18 23.53
CA LYS A 86 -5.37 7.52 22.96
C LYS A 86 -6.06 7.51 21.60
N ALA A 87 -7.00 8.44 21.39
CA ALA A 87 -7.63 8.64 20.10
C ALA A 87 -7.10 9.90 19.42
N CYS A 88 -7.12 9.91 18.09
CA CYS A 88 -6.82 11.08 17.28
C CYS A 88 -7.68 11.12 16.02
N GLU A 89 -8.05 12.33 15.59
CA GLU A 89 -9.01 12.57 14.50
C GLU A 89 -8.49 12.18 13.11
N ASN A 90 -7.17 12.34 12.92
CA ASN A 90 -6.49 12.10 11.64
C ASN A 90 -5.56 10.89 11.68
N CYS A 91 -5.66 10.07 12.73
CA CYS A 91 -4.94 8.81 12.79
C CYS A 91 -5.76 7.71 12.13
N PHE A 92 -5.10 6.93 11.29
CA PHE A 92 -5.66 5.73 10.71
C PHE A 92 -5.02 4.53 11.39
N GLU A 93 -5.85 3.64 11.91
CA GLU A 93 -5.38 2.32 12.30
C GLU A 93 -4.97 1.59 11.02
N VAL A 94 -3.70 1.19 10.96
CA VAL A 94 -3.16 0.47 9.81
C VAL A 94 -3.55 -1.00 9.97
N ASP A 95 -4.66 -1.39 9.37
CA ASP A 95 -4.99 -2.80 9.18
C ASP A 95 -3.97 -3.40 8.20
N GLY A 96 -3.25 -4.42 8.65
CA GLY A 96 -2.22 -5.09 7.86
C GLY A 96 -2.75 -5.62 6.53
N PHE A 97 -4.00 -6.08 6.48
CA PHE A 97 -4.61 -6.57 5.24
C PHE A 97 -4.86 -5.41 4.25
N LEU A 98 -5.49 -4.33 4.71
CA LEU A 98 -5.73 -3.14 3.87
C LEU A 98 -4.42 -2.53 3.38
N PHE A 99 -3.42 -2.44 4.25
CA PHE A 99 -2.10 -1.92 3.89
C PHE A 99 -1.40 -2.78 2.83
N MET A 100 -1.45 -4.11 2.98
CA MET A 100 -0.90 -5.04 1.98
C MET A 100 -1.65 -4.96 0.64
N LEU A 101 -2.97 -4.79 0.66
CA LEU A 101 -3.77 -4.60 -0.55
C LEU A 101 -3.35 -3.33 -1.30
N VAL A 102 -3.17 -2.22 -0.59
CA VAL A 102 -2.71 -0.95 -1.18
C VAL A 102 -1.35 -1.12 -1.86
N ILE A 103 -0.39 -1.77 -1.18
CA ILE A 103 0.93 -2.07 -1.76
C ILE A 103 0.80 -2.94 -3.01
N LEU A 104 -0.03 -3.98 -2.96
CA LEU A 104 -0.22 -4.89 -4.09
C LEU A 104 -0.76 -4.15 -5.33
N VAL A 105 -1.76 -3.29 -5.13
CA VAL A 105 -2.34 -2.47 -6.20
C VAL A 105 -1.29 -1.51 -6.78
N ASP A 106 -0.48 -0.88 -5.93
CA ASP A 106 0.58 0.04 -6.37
C ASP A 106 1.65 -0.68 -7.22
N VAL A 107 2.13 -1.84 -6.79
CA VAL A 107 3.13 -2.64 -7.50
C VAL A 107 2.56 -3.11 -8.85
N ILE A 108 1.33 -3.65 -8.87
CA ILE A 108 0.69 -4.11 -10.10
C ILE A 108 0.43 -2.93 -11.04
N GLY A 109 -0.11 -1.82 -10.52
CA GLY A 109 -0.38 -0.62 -11.28
C GLY A 109 0.87 -0.06 -11.94
N THR A 110 1.96 0.05 -11.18
CA THR A 110 3.27 0.49 -11.68
C THR A 110 3.80 -0.44 -12.77
N ALA A 111 3.70 -1.76 -12.57
CA ALA A 111 4.14 -2.74 -13.58
C ALA A 111 3.33 -2.64 -14.89
N VAL A 112 2.01 -2.43 -14.80
CA VAL A 112 1.14 -2.24 -15.97
C VAL A 112 1.51 -0.96 -16.72
N VAL A 113 1.70 0.15 -16.01
CA VAL A 113 2.10 1.43 -16.61
C VAL A 113 3.46 1.30 -17.30
N MET A 114 4.45 0.68 -16.64
CA MET A 114 5.76 0.40 -17.24
C MET A 114 5.63 -0.43 -18.52
N ARG A 115 4.76 -1.45 -18.53
CA ARG A 115 4.52 -2.29 -19.72
C ARG A 115 3.90 -1.49 -20.86
N ILE A 116 2.93 -0.62 -20.58
CA ILE A 116 2.31 0.24 -21.59
C ILE A 116 3.37 1.15 -22.21
N ILE A 117 4.15 1.84 -21.37
CA ILE A 117 5.25 2.71 -21.84
C ILE A 117 6.22 1.92 -22.71
N TYR A 118 6.65 0.74 -22.25
CA TYR A 118 7.56 -0.13 -23.00
C TYR A 118 7.02 -0.50 -24.39
N VAL A 119 5.74 -0.87 -24.50
CA VAL A 119 5.13 -1.20 -25.81
C VAL A 119 5.05 0.04 -26.70
N CYS A 120 4.66 1.19 -26.14
CA CYS A 120 4.56 2.45 -26.86
C CYS A 120 5.92 2.95 -27.36
N THR A 121 6.99 2.80 -26.59
CA THR A 121 8.35 3.24 -26.97
C THR A 121 9.04 2.24 -27.89
N LYS A 122 8.86 0.93 -27.66
CA LYS A 122 9.41 -0.11 -28.55
C LYS A 122 8.89 -0.01 -29.98
N ARG A 123 7.66 0.45 -30.18
CA ARG A 123 7.11 0.70 -31.53
C ARG A 123 7.72 1.94 -32.24
N LYS A 124 8.37 2.83 -31.50
CA LYS A 124 9.00 4.05 -32.04
C LYS A 124 10.49 3.88 -32.37
N HIS A 125 11.12 2.83 -31.87
CA HIS A 125 12.43 2.40 -32.34
C HIS A 125 12.22 1.30 -33.38
N PRO A 126 12.24 1.61 -34.70
CA PRO A 126 12.44 0.54 -35.67
C PRO A 126 13.68 -0.22 -35.22
N ASN A 127 13.62 -1.56 -35.28
CA ASN A 127 14.81 -2.39 -35.13
C ASN A 127 15.79 -1.95 -36.21
N VAL A 128 16.58 -0.90 -35.95
CA VAL A 128 17.74 -0.58 -36.76
C VAL A 128 18.59 -1.83 -36.59
N PRO A 129 18.80 -2.62 -37.65
CA PRO A 129 19.68 -3.75 -37.56
C PRO A 129 20.99 -3.18 -37.03
N ILE A 130 21.48 -3.70 -35.91
CA ILE A 130 22.88 -3.52 -35.55
C ILE A 130 23.61 -4.07 -36.76
N GLN A 131 24.10 -3.19 -37.63
CA GLN A 131 24.81 -3.61 -38.82
C GLN A 131 25.97 -4.46 -38.31
N PRO A 132 26.05 -5.75 -38.69
CA PRO A 132 27.19 -6.55 -38.29
C PRO A 132 28.43 -5.79 -38.76
N PRO A 133 29.47 -5.65 -37.91
CA PRO A 133 30.67 -4.95 -38.31
C PRO A 133 31.15 -5.57 -39.63
N ARG A 134 31.24 -4.75 -40.69
CA ARG A 134 31.75 -5.17 -41.99
C ARG A 134 33.03 -5.95 -41.72
N ALA A 135 33.04 -7.25 -42.05
CA ALA A 135 34.23 -8.06 -41.98
C ALA A 135 35.31 -7.38 -42.83
N ARG A 136 36.28 -6.74 -42.17
CA ARG A 136 37.45 -6.17 -42.81
C ARG A 136 38.17 -7.33 -43.47
N ARG A 137 38.20 -7.36 -44.81
CA ARG A 137 39.05 -8.27 -45.57
C ARG A 137 40.47 -8.16 -45.00
N THR A 138 40.96 -9.27 -44.48
CA THR A 138 42.33 -9.42 -43.99
C THR A 138 43.30 -9.11 -45.12
N ARG A 139 44.02 -8.00 -45.02
CA ARG A 139 45.26 -7.77 -45.78
C ARG A 139 46.40 -7.78 -44.75
N PRO A 140 47.53 -8.47 -45.00
CA PRO A 140 48.53 -8.72 -43.96
C PRO A 140 49.11 -7.41 -43.43
N GLN A 141 49.24 -7.37 -42.10
CA GLN A 141 49.80 -6.29 -41.31
C GLN A 141 51.30 -6.18 -41.60
N GLY A 142 51.67 -5.14 -42.34
CA GLY A 142 53.05 -4.66 -42.36
C GLY A 142 53.28 -3.81 -41.12
N ASP A 143 54.28 -4.17 -40.33
CA ASP A 143 54.81 -3.38 -39.22
C ASP A 143 55.01 -1.92 -39.63
N GLN A 144 54.44 -0.98 -38.87
CA GLN A 144 55.13 0.25 -38.52
C GLN A 144 54.47 0.97 -37.34
N SER A 145 55.33 1.25 -36.38
CA SER A 145 55.16 1.92 -35.10
C SER A 145 54.75 3.39 -35.23
N SER A 146 54.15 3.90 -34.14
CA SER A 146 54.09 5.29 -33.68
C SER A 146 53.04 6.24 -34.29
N ALA A 147 52.18 6.77 -33.41
CA ALA A 147 52.07 8.22 -33.15
C ALA A 147 50.79 8.64 -32.40
N TYR A 148 49.87 7.73 -32.05
CA TYR A 148 48.72 8.08 -31.22
C TYR A 148 48.40 6.99 -30.20
N GLU A 149 48.56 7.32 -28.94
CA GLU A 149 48.04 6.56 -27.81
C GLU A 149 46.52 6.75 -27.75
N SER A 150 45.77 5.66 -27.51
CA SER A 150 44.31 5.71 -27.41
C SER A 150 43.88 6.57 -26.23
N LEU A 151 43.08 7.61 -26.49
CA LEU A 151 42.54 8.49 -25.46
C LEU A 151 41.76 7.71 -24.39
N ASN A 152 42.10 7.95 -23.13
CA ASN A 152 41.46 7.36 -21.95
C ASN A 152 39.98 7.77 -21.89
N THR A 153 39.08 6.79 -21.76
CA THR A 153 37.63 7.02 -21.67
C THR A 153 37.19 7.77 -20.41
N ASN A 154 38.04 7.85 -19.38
CA ASN A 154 37.72 8.55 -18.14
C ASN A 154 37.80 10.09 -18.22
N THR A 155 38.21 10.68 -19.36
CA THR A 155 38.31 12.14 -19.54
C THR A 155 37.40 12.71 -20.62
N GLN A 156 36.44 11.95 -21.16
CA GLN A 156 35.43 12.50 -22.07
C GLN A 156 34.36 13.29 -21.28
N ALA A 157 34.38 14.62 -21.41
CA ALA A 157 33.31 15.48 -20.93
C ALA A 157 32.05 15.28 -21.79
N THR A 158 30.93 14.96 -21.14
CA THR A 158 29.61 14.73 -21.74
C THR A 158 28.87 16.05 -22.04
N GLU A 159 29.52 17.01 -22.69
CA GLU A 159 28.92 18.30 -23.00
C GLU A 159 28.46 18.33 -24.47
N THR A 160 27.15 18.43 -24.65
CA THR A 160 26.48 18.69 -25.93
C THR A 160 26.83 20.09 -26.42
N TYR A 161 27.52 20.21 -27.57
CA TYR A 161 27.73 21.50 -28.23
C TYR A 161 26.37 22.10 -28.63
N SER A 162 25.87 23.00 -27.77
CA SER A 162 24.67 23.79 -28.01
C SER A 162 25.00 24.90 -29.01
N ALA A 163 24.11 25.08 -29.98
CA ALA A 163 24.22 26.01 -31.09
C ALA A 163 24.60 27.44 -30.66
N VAL A 164 25.70 27.97 -31.20
CA VAL A 164 25.95 29.41 -31.25
C VAL A 164 25.52 29.92 -32.61
N VAL A 165 24.32 30.53 -32.64
CA VAL A 165 23.87 31.39 -33.74
C VAL A 165 24.66 32.70 -33.65
N HIS A 166 25.59 32.92 -34.58
CA HIS A 166 26.14 34.26 -34.79
C HIS A 166 25.15 35.07 -35.64
N ARG A 167 24.45 36.04 -35.01
CA ARG A 167 23.87 37.19 -35.72
C ARG A 167 25.01 38.17 -36.04
N THR A 168 25.30 38.35 -37.32
CA THR A 168 25.84 39.60 -37.89
C THR A 168 24.62 40.31 -38.50
N GLY A 169 24.24 41.50 -38.04
CA GLY A 169 24.87 42.76 -38.40
C GLY A 169 23.95 43.43 -39.40
#